data_AF-A0A7S2UED6-F1
#
_entry.id   AF-A0A7S2UED6-F1
#
_cell.length_a   1.000
_cell.length_b   1.000
_cell.length_c   1.000
_cell.angle_alpha   90.00
_cell.angle_beta   90.00
_cell.angle_gamma   90.00
#
_symmetry.space_group_name_H-M   'P 1'
#
loop_
_entity.id
_entity.type
_entity.pdbx_description
1 polymer ?
#
loop_
_entity_poly.entity_id
_entity_poly.type
_entity_poly.pdbx_seq_one_letter_code
_entity_poly.pdbx_strand_id
1 'polypeptide(L)'
;RNPYNSVDVTVSIAPRTTALIESLSDEEKANIQADPLAEEKIAFLDRVGRENTVDFPCYADRYPIEMLEYLRLMQMNEEDSRGRELSQFDYTRTISAANEAAVLTSVIDAIGRQLKKYPNTEEDDANLIKDKGLFRLLNYRQRMAIRHRRNEKRLLKRTIAALQKQIRTKGLDAPDLARAEGSTLGKTLRGDSTTQRTALED
;
A
#
# COMPACT_ATOMS: atom_id res chain seq x y z
N ARG A 1 -0.37 -25.76 -4.21
CA ARG A 1 -0.67 -24.31 -4.06
C ARG A 1 0.10 -23.62 -5.17
N ASN A 2 -0.54 -22.83 -6.04
CA ASN A 2 0.18 -22.14 -7.12
C ASN A 2 1.06 -21.03 -6.49
N PRO A 3 2.40 -21.10 -6.58
CA PRO A 3 3.30 -20.10 -6.01
C PRO A 3 3.31 -18.78 -6.80
N TYR A 4 2.70 -18.76 -7.99
CA TYR A 4 2.64 -17.61 -8.90
C TYR A 4 1.34 -16.80 -8.78
N ASN A 5 0.47 -17.10 -7.82
CA ASN A 5 -0.71 -16.26 -7.59
C ASN A 5 -0.28 -14.91 -7.01
N SER A 6 -0.59 -13.84 -7.73
CA SER A 6 -0.46 -12.44 -7.31
C SER A 6 -1.84 -11.77 -7.21
N VAL A 7 -1.87 -10.65 -6.50
CA VAL A 7 -2.97 -9.68 -6.48
C VAL A 7 -2.32 -8.31 -6.67
N ASP A 8 -2.83 -7.53 -7.61
CA ASP A 8 -2.33 -6.18 -7.80
C ASP A 8 -2.79 -5.29 -6.64
N VAL A 9 -1.82 -4.60 -6.04
CA VAL A 9 -2.05 -3.66 -4.95
C VAL A 9 -1.54 -2.31 -5.42
N THR A 10 -2.47 -1.40 -5.66
CA THR A 10 -2.14 -0.03 -5.99
C THR A 10 -1.66 0.70 -4.76
N VAL A 11 -0.48 1.30 -4.88
CA VAL A 11 0.09 2.17 -3.87
C VAL A 11 0.14 3.57 -4.48
N SER A 12 -0.90 4.36 -4.20
CA SER A 12 -0.93 5.78 -4.54
C SER A 12 -0.43 6.58 -3.35
N ILE A 13 0.73 7.21 -3.49
CA ILE A 13 1.31 8.10 -2.49
C ILE A 13 1.77 9.34 -3.24
N ALA A 14 1.20 10.50 -2.89
CA ALA A 14 1.57 11.78 -3.47
C ALA A 14 2.33 12.61 -2.43
N PRO A 15 3.47 13.25 -2.77
CA PRO A 15 4.16 14.13 -1.84
C PRO A 15 3.22 15.26 -1.38
N ARG A 16 3.29 15.65 -0.12
CA ARG A 16 2.40 16.69 0.46
C ARG A 16 2.89 18.08 0.04
N THR A 17 2.68 18.45 -1.22
CA THR A 17 3.01 19.80 -1.67
C THR A 17 2.10 20.85 -1.01
N THR A 18 2.59 22.07 -0.93
CA THR A 18 1.82 23.23 -0.46
C THR A 18 0.54 23.42 -1.29
N ALA A 19 0.66 23.32 -2.62
CA ALA A 19 -0.47 23.37 -3.54
C ALA A 19 -1.52 22.26 -3.28
N LEU A 20 -1.07 21.06 -2.91
CA LEU A 20 -1.98 19.98 -2.55
C LEU A 20 -2.78 20.32 -1.31
N ILE A 21 -2.11 20.81 -0.27
CA ILE A 21 -2.76 21.18 1.00
C ILE A 21 -3.74 22.33 0.79
N GLU A 22 -3.38 23.31 -0.03
CA GLU A 22 -4.27 24.42 -0.40
C GLU A 22 -5.57 23.97 -1.08
N SER A 23 -5.53 22.84 -1.80
CA SER A 23 -6.71 22.25 -2.44
C SER A 23 -7.63 21.46 -1.49
N LEU A 24 -7.19 21.15 -0.27
CA LEU A 24 -7.96 20.38 0.70
C LEU A 24 -9.00 21.25 1.43
N SER A 25 -9.97 20.61 2.10
CA SER A 25 -10.93 21.31 2.96
C SER A 25 -10.24 21.90 4.19
N ASP A 26 -10.85 22.94 4.77
CA ASP A 26 -10.27 23.65 5.93
C ASP A 26 -10.08 22.73 7.16
N GLU A 27 -10.94 21.72 7.32
CA GLU A 27 -10.82 20.68 8.36
C GLU A 27 -9.62 19.75 8.15
N GLU A 28 -9.26 19.47 6.90
CA GLU A 28 -8.12 18.62 6.55
C GLU A 28 -6.80 19.41 6.56
N LYS A 29 -6.84 20.68 6.14
CA LYS A 29 -5.71 21.61 6.20
C LYS A 29 -5.17 21.78 7.61
N ALA A 30 -6.05 21.85 8.61
CA ALA A 30 -5.64 22.03 10.01
C ALA A 30 -4.80 20.86 10.57
N ASN A 31 -4.87 19.69 9.94
CA ASN A 31 -4.24 18.46 10.43
C ASN A 31 -3.09 17.94 9.54
N ILE A 32 -2.78 18.62 8.44
CA ILE A 32 -1.79 18.14 7.46
C ILE A 32 -0.70 19.19 7.27
N GLN A 33 0.52 18.84 7.68
CA GLN A 33 1.71 19.64 7.39
C GLN A 33 2.26 19.31 6.00
N ALA A 34 2.76 20.34 5.31
CA ALA A 34 3.48 20.20 4.05
C ALA A 34 4.75 19.37 4.26
N ASP A 35 5.01 18.48 3.31
CA ASP A 35 6.26 17.72 3.28
C ASP A 35 7.36 18.66 2.77
N PRO A 36 8.39 18.95 3.57
CA PRO A 36 9.45 19.87 3.15
C PRO A 36 10.22 19.38 1.93
N LEU A 37 10.28 18.06 1.72
CA LEU A 37 10.96 17.42 0.60
C LEU A 37 10.05 17.18 -0.61
N ALA A 38 8.82 17.71 -0.60
CA ALA A 38 7.82 17.38 -1.61
C ALA A 38 8.27 17.72 -3.03
N GLU A 39 8.82 18.92 -3.24
CA GLU A 39 9.28 19.37 -4.56
C GLU A 39 10.48 18.56 -5.05
N GLU A 40 11.42 18.23 -4.15
CA GLU A 40 12.57 17.40 -4.46
C GLU A 40 12.16 15.97 -4.86
N LYS A 41 11.17 15.40 -4.18
CA LYS A 41 10.63 14.07 -4.49
C LYS A 41 9.97 14.03 -5.87
N ILE A 42 9.17 15.05 -6.21
CA ILE A 42 8.54 15.16 -7.54
C ILE A 42 9.61 15.28 -8.61
N ALA A 43 10.57 16.20 -8.44
CA ALA A 43 11.65 16.39 -9.39
C ALA A 43 12.53 15.13 -9.56
N PHE A 44 12.70 14.34 -8.50
CA PHE A 44 13.40 13.06 -8.56
C PHE A 44 12.59 12.00 -9.33
N LEU A 45 11.29 11.88 -9.08
CA LEU A 45 10.40 10.95 -9.78
C LEU A 45 10.33 11.28 -11.28
N ASP A 46 10.18 12.56 -11.64
CA ASP A 46 10.18 13.03 -13.02
C ASP A 46 11.48 12.66 -13.75
N ARG A 47 12.63 12.80 -13.08
CA ARG A 47 13.95 12.45 -13.63
C ARG A 47 14.10 10.95 -13.90
N VAL A 48 13.51 10.11 -13.04
CA VAL A 48 13.54 8.64 -13.16
C VAL A 48 12.40 8.12 -14.05
N GLY A 49 11.50 9.01 -14.51
CA GLY A 49 10.38 8.67 -15.38
C GLY A 49 9.31 7.85 -14.66
N ARG A 50 9.07 8.09 -13.37
CA ARG A 50 8.02 7.44 -12.58
C ARG A 50 6.90 8.41 -12.23
N GLU A 51 5.67 7.90 -12.27
CA GLU A 51 4.48 8.63 -11.86
C GLU A 51 4.31 8.61 -10.32
N ASN A 52 3.52 9.54 -9.79
CA ASN A 52 3.17 9.60 -8.35
C ASN A 52 2.24 8.47 -7.91
N THR A 53 1.61 7.78 -8.85
CA THR A 53 0.72 6.65 -8.58
C THR A 53 1.27 5.43 -9.32
N VAL A 54 1.59 4.38 -8.58
CA VAL A 54 2.19 3.18 -9.16
C VAL A 54 1.46 1.93 -8.66
N ASP A 55 1.08 1.08 -9.60
CA ASP A 55 0.52 -0.24 -9.33
C ASP A 55 1.65 -1.25 -9.12
N PHE A 56 1.62 -1.99 -8.01
CA PHE A 56 2.62 -3.01 -7.72
C PHE A 56 1.98 -4.40 -7.55
N PRO A 57 2.48 -5.44 -8.24
CA PRO A 57 1.98 -6.79 -8.08
C PRO A 57 2.40 -7.36 -6.72
N CYS A 58 1.44 -7.65 -5.83
CA CYS A 58 1.72 -8.32 -4.56
C CYS A 58 1.58 -9.83 -4.71
N TYR A 59 2.66 -10.55 -4.42
CA TYR A 59 2.68 -12.00 -4.40
C TYR A 59 2.43 -12.53 -2.98
N ALA A 60 2.25 -13.84 -2.86
CA ALA A 60 2.26 -14.52 -1.57
C ALA A 60 3.58 -14.22 -0.83
N ASP A 61 3.49 -13.46 0.25
CA ASP A 61 4.62 -13.20 1.17
C ASP A 61 5.82 -12.50 0.49
N ARG A 62 5.62 -11.90 -0.70
CA ARG A 62 6.65 -11.19 -1.47
C ARG A 62 6.04 -9.95 -2.10
N TYR A 63 6.73 -8.83 -1.98
CA TYR A 63 6.44 -7.60 -2.68
C TYR A 63 7.63 -7.23 -3.58
N PRO A 64 7.42 -6.49 -4.68
CA PRO A 64 8.50 -6.02 -5.55
C PRO A 64 9.45 -5.13 -4.75
N ILE A 65 10.75 -5.25 -4.99
CA ILE A 65 11.76 -4.40 -4.34
C ILE A 65 11.52 -2.94 -4.74
N GLU A 66 11.08 -2.72 -5.98
CA GLU A 66 10.74 -1.43 -6.55
C GLU A 66 9.63 -0.71 -5.77
N MET A 67 8.71 -1.47 -5.15
CA MET A 67 7.66 -0.92 -4.28
C MET A 67 8.27 -0.40 -2.98
N LEU A 68 9.21 -1.13 -2.38
CA LEU A 68 9.88 -0.66 -1.16
C LEU A 68 10.76 0.54 -1.43
N GLU A 69 11.52 0.54 -2.53
CA GLU A 69 12.36 1.67 -2.92
C GLU A 69 11.54 2.94 -3.10
N TYR A 70 10.42 2.81 -3.82
CA TYR A 70 9.45 3.89 -4.01
C TYR A 70 8.93 4.39 -2.66
N LEU A 71 8.42 3.49 -1.82
CA LEU A 71 7.86 3.86 -0.53
C LEU A 71 8.90 4.51 0.41
N ARG A 72 10.15 4.05 0.38
CA ARG A 72 11.25 4.62 1.18
C ARG A 72 11.54 6.06 0.81
N LEU A 73 11.60 6.35 -0.49
CA LEU A 73 11.69 7.72 -1.00
C LEU A 73 10.49 8.55 -0.52
N MET A 74 9.27 8.02 -0.68
CA MET A 74 8.06 8.79 -0.38
C MET A 74 7.89 9.09 1.11
N GLN A 75 8.26 8.15 1.98
CA GLN A 75 8.19 8.32 3.43
C GLN A 75 9.42 9.01 4.03
N MET A 76 10.39 9.42 3.23
CA MET A 76 11.60 10.09 3.72
C MET A 76 11.27 11.49 4.29
N ASN A 77 11.86 11.83 5.44
CA ASN A 77 11.78 13.17 6.04
C ASN A 77 13.14 13.91 5.97
N GLU A 78 13.17 15.17 6.43
CA GLU A 78 14.43 15.95 6.46
C GLU A 78 15.51 15.32 7.35
N GLU A 79 15.12 14.68 8.45
CA GLU A 79 16.06 14.00 9.36
C GLU A 79 16.74 12.80 8.69
N ASP A 80 16.01 12.11 7.81
CA ASP A 80 16.50 11.01 6.99
C ASP A 80 17.47 11.53 5.91
N SER A 81 17.19 12.71 5.31
CA SER A 81 18.03 13.28 4.24
C SER A 81 19.38 13.79 4.77
N ARG A 82 19.41 14.30 6.01
CA ARG A 82 20.63 14.89 6.63
C ARG A 82 21.30 15.93 5.72
N GLY A 83 20.51 16.65 4.93
CA GLY A 83 21.00 17.64 3.96
C GLY A 83 21.69 17.08 2.71
N ARG A 84 21.58 15.77 2.46
CA ARG A 84 22.05 15.15 1.21
C ARG A 84 20.95 15.13 0.17
N GLU A 85 21.34 15.24 -1.10
CA GLU A 85 20.41 15.12 -2.22
C GLU A 85 19.80 13.71 -2.30
N LEU A 86 18.52 13.63 -2.68
CA LEU A 86 17.79 12.36 -2.87
C LEU A 86 18.49 11.40 -3.84
N SER A 87 19.20 11.95 -4.83
CA SER A 87 19.99 11.21 -5.83
C SER A 87 21.13 10.37 -5.24
N GLN A 88 21.58 10.68 -4.03
CA GLN A 88 22.73 10.04 -3.39
C GLN A 88 22.35 8.84 -2.52
N PHE A 89 21.05 8.56 -2.36
CA PHE A 89 20.55 7.50 -1.50
C PHE A 89 20.42 6.17 -2.24
N ASP A 90 20.84 5.09 -1.57
CA ASP A 90 20.58 3.71 -2.00
C ASP A 90 19.26 3.22 -1.36
N TYR A 91 18.17 3.37 -2.10
CA TYR A 91 16.82 2.97 -1.66
C TYR A 91 16.62 1.45 -1.56
N THR A 92 17.56 0.64 -2.07
CA THR A 92 17.53 -0.82 -1.89
C THR A 92 17.70 -1.21 -0.42
N ARG A 93 18.30 -0.33 0.39
CA ARG A 93 18.57 -0.52 1.81
C ARG A 93 17.64 0.29 2.69
N THR A 94 17.57 -0.09 3.96
CA THR A 94 16.83 0.66 4.98
C THR A 94 17.54 2.00 5.25
N ILE A 95 16.80 3.11 5.14
CA ILE A 95 17.33 4.46 5.42
C ILE A 95 17.40 4.69 6.93
N SER A 96 16.26 4.54 7.60
CA SER A 96 16.12 4.64 9.05
C SER A 96 15.05 3.66 9.57
N ALA A 97 15.05 3.39 10.87
CA ALA A 97 14.01 2.57 11.50
C ALA A 97 12.64 3.23 11.40
N ALA A 98 12.58 4.56 11.57
CA ALA A 98 11.35 5.35 11.44
C ALA A 98 10.77 5.28 10.02
N ASN A 99 11.61 5.42 9.01
CA ASN A 99 11.22 5.30 7.60
C ASN A 99 10.74 3.89 7.27
N GLU A 100 11.50 2.84 7.63
CA GLU A 100 11.10 1.46 7.36
C GLU A 100 9.77 1.10 8.08
N ALA A 101 9.55 1.60 9.29
CA ALA A 101 8.27 1.43 10.00
C ALA A 101 7.11 2.10 9.24
N ALA A 102 7.31 3.32 8.75
CA ALA A 102 6.33 4.05 7.94
C ALA A 102 6.03 3.33 6.61
N VAL A 103 7.05 2.82 5.94
CA VAL A 103 6.94 2.05 4.69
C VAL A 103 6.10 0.79 4.91
N LEU A 104 6.44 -0.05 5.90
CA LEU A 104 5.72 -1.30 6.14
C LEU A 104 4.27 -1.05 6.59
N THR A 105 4.05 -0.01 7.40
CA THR A 105 2.70 0.43 7.79
C THR A 105 1.92 0.89 6.55
N SER A 106 2.57 1.59 5.62
CA SER A 106 1.95 2.06 4.39
C SER A 106 1.41 0.93 3.53
N VAL A 107 2.18 -0.15 3.41
CA VAL A 107 1.77 -1.35 2.68
C VAL A 107 0.59 -2.03 3.37
N ILE A 108 0.62 -2.14 4.71
CA ILE A 108 -0.49 -2.72 5.48
C ILE A 108 -1.78 -1.91 5.24
N ASP A 109 -1.71 -0.58 5.29
CA ASP A 109 -2.86 0.29 5.09
C ASP A 109 -3.40 0.20 3.66
N ALA A 110 -2.52 0.17 2.65
CA ALA A 110 -2.92 0.00 1.25
C ALA A 110 -3.65 -1.34 1.04
N ILE A 111 -3.11 -2.44 1.56
CA ILE A 111 -3.75 -3.76 1.50
C ILE A 111 -5.07 -3.76 2.29
N GLY A 112 -5.11 -3.08 3.44
CA GLY A 112 -6.31 -2.94 4.25
C GLY A 112 -7.44 -2.20 3.51
N ARG A 113 -7.12 -1.15 2.75
CA ARG A 113 -8.08 -0.47 1.86
C ARG A 113 -8.54 -1.37 0.74
N GLN A 114 -7.64 -2.13 0.12
CA GLN A 114 -8.00 -3.07 -0.94
C GLN A 114 -8.97 -4.15 -0.43
N LEU A 115 -8.73 -4.68 0.78
CA LEU A 115 -9.63 -5.65 1.40
C LEU A 115 -11.05 -5.09 1.64
N LYS A 116 -11.17 -3.80 1.93
CA LYS A 116 -12.47 -3.13 2.14
C LYS A 116 -13.29 -2.96 0.85
N LYS A 117 -12.66 -3.03 -0.33
CA LYS A 117 -13.37 -2.94 -1.62
C LYS A 117 -14.16 -4.22 -1.95
N TYR A 118 -13.81 -5.35 -1.35
CA TYR A 118 -14.56 -6.59 -1.58
C TYR A 118 -15.93 -6.54 -0.88
N PRO A 119 -17.00 -7.02 -1.54
CA PRO A 119 -18.36 -6.95 -0.99
C PRO A 119 -18.55 -7.83 0.25
N ASN A 120 -17.79 -8.93 0.34
CA ASN A 120 -17.90 -9.93 1.40
C ASN A 120 -16.53 -10.19 2.03
N THR A 121 -16.52 -10.68 3.27
CA THR A 121 -15.29 -11.07 3.98
C THR A 121 -14.73 -12.42 3.47
N GLU A 122 -13.47 -12.74 3.79
CA GLU A 122 -12.91 -14.07 3.49
C GLU A 122 -13.66 -15.20 4.19
N GLU A 123 -14.23 -14.92 5.36
CA GLU A 123 -14.99 -15.90 6.16
C GLU A 123 -16.33 -16.21 5.51
N ASP A 124 -17.02 -15.19 4.98
CA ASP A 124 -18.27 -15.39 4.24
C ASP A 124 -18.07 -16.28 3.02
N ASP A 125 -17.02 -16.03 2.23
CA ASP A 125 -16.67 -16.88 1.08
C ASP A 125 -16.26 -18.30 1.52
N ALA A 126 -15.58 -18.43 2.66
CA ALA A 126 -15.24 -19.73 3.22
C ALA A 126 -16.49 -20.51 3.66
N ASN A 127 -17.45 -19.83 4.29
CA ASN A 127 -18.71 -20.42 4.73
C ASN A 127 -19.58 -20.85 3.54
N LEU A 128 -19.64 -20.01 2.49
CA LEU A 128 -20.33 -20.34 1.24
C LEU A 128 -19.73 -21.58 0.55
N ILE A 129 -18.40 -21.72 0.55
CA ILE A 129 -17.73 -22.92 -0.01
C ILE A 129 -17.94 -24.16 0.85
N LYS A 130 -18.01 -24.00 2.18
CA LYS A 130 -18.25 -25.11 3.13
C LYS A 130 -19.65 -25.69 2.98
N ASP A 131 -20.65 -24.85 2.73
CA ASP A 131 -22.00 -25.31 2.41
C ASP A 131 -22.06 -25.91 1.00
N LYS A 132 -21.86 -27.23 0.93
CA LYS A 132 -21.87 -27.98 -0.33
C LYS A 132 -23.21 -27.91 -1.06
N GLY A 133 -24.33 -27.73 -0.34
CA GLY A 133 -25.66 -27.64 -0.94
C GLY A 133 -25.80 -26.34 -1.71
N LEU A 134 -25.62 -25.22 -1.02
CA LEU A 134 -25.71 -23.89 -1.59
C LEU A 134 -24.63 -23.67 -2.68
N PHE A 135 -23.41 -24.15 -2.46
CA PHE A 135 -22.31 -23.99 -3.42
C PHE A 135 -22.53 -24.76 -4.72
N ARG A 136 -23.25 -25.90 -4.68
CA ARG A 136 -23.56 -26.68 -5.90
C ARG A 136 -24.62 -26.02 -6.78
N LEU A 137 -25.51 -25.21 -6.20
CA LEU A 137 -26.53 -24.46 -6.95
C LEU A 137 -25.90 -23.39 -7.86
N LEU A 138 -24.72 -22.91 -7.51
CA LEU A 138 -23.98 -21.94 -8.30
C LEU A 138 -23.39 -22.58 -9.56
N ASN A 139 -23.39 -21.85 -10.67
CA ASN A 139 -22.77 -22.32 -11.90
C ASN A 139 -21.23 -22.40 -11.78
N TYR A 140 -20.57 -23.06 -12.74
CA TYR A 140 -19.12 -23.25 -12.69
C TYR A 140 -18.35 -21.93 -12.58
N ARG A 141 -18.74 -20.90 -13.35
CA ARG A 141 -18.09 -19.58 -13.36
C ARG A 141 -18.22 -18.89 -12.00
N GLN A 142 -19.42 -18.89 -11.40
CA GLN A 142 -19.68 -18.35 -10.06
C GLN A 142 -18.84 -19.06 -9.00
N ARG A 143 -18.76 -20.40 -9.06
CA ARG A 143 -17.90 -21.18 -8.15
C ARG A 143 -16.43 -20.83 -8.30
N MET A 144 -15.94 -20.62 -9.52
CA MET A 144 -14.56 -20.19 -9.75
C MET A 144 -14.35 -18.78 -9.22
N ALA A 145 -15.23 -17.82 -9.52
CA ALA A 145 -15.14 -16.45 -9.03
C ALA A 145 -15.05 -16.38 -7.50
N ILE A 146 -15.89 -17.13 -6.76
CA ILE A 146 -15.83 -17.20 -5.30
C ILE A 146 -14.49 -17.78 -4.81
N ARG A 147 -13.98 -18.83 -5.48
CA ARG A 147 -12.67 -19.42 -5.13
C ARG A 147 -11.52 -18.45 -5.39
N HIS A 148 -11.55 -17.73 -6.51
CA HIS A 148 -10.58 -16.69 -6.86
C HIS A 148 -10.61 -15.57 -5.82
N ARG A 149 -11.77 -14.94 -5.62
CA ARG A 149 -11.98 -13.89 -4.63
C ARG A 149 -11.53 -14.28 -3.22
N ARG A 150 -11.86 -15.49 -2.77
CA ARG A 150 -11.40 -16.00 -1.47
C ARG A 150 -9.88 -16.14 -1.43
N ASN A 151 -9.27 -16.69 -2.48
CA ASN A 151 -7.83 -16.87 -2.56
C ASN A 151 -7.08 -15.54 -2.51
N GLU A 152 -7.58 -14.52 -3.21
CA GLU A 152 -7.04 -13.15 -3.19
C GLU A 152 -7.11 -12.55 -1.79
N LYS A 153 -8.29 -12.54 -1.15
CA LYS A 153 -8.45 -12.03 0.22
C LYS A 153 -7.55 -12.76 1.23
N ARG A 154 -7.42 -14.08 1.08
CA ARG A 154 -6.52 -14.88 1.93
C ARG A 154 -5.05 -14.53 1.68
N LEU A 155 -4.67 -14.22 0.44
CA LEU A 155 -3.32 -13.75 0.11
C LEU A 155 -3.04 -12.44 0.84
N LEU A 156 -3.91 -11.45 0.67
CA LEU A 156 -3.80 -10.12 1.28
C LEU A 156 -3.73 -10.19 2.82
N LYS A 157 -4.62 -10.97 3.46
CA LYS A 157 -4.59 -11.20 4.91
C LYS A 157 -3.26 -11.81 5.39
N ARG A 158 -2.69 -12.75 4.64
CA ARG A 158 -1.38 -13.36 4.98
C ARG A 158 -0.25 -12.36 4.84
N THR A 159 -0.27 -11.54 3.78
CA THR A 159 0.71 -10.48 3.59
C THR A 159 0.69 -9.48 4.73
N ILE A 160 -0.49 -9.04 5.19
CA ILE A 160 -0.62 -8.19 6.39
C ILE A 160 0.03 -8.86 7.61
N ALA A 161 -0.30 -10.13 7.87
CA ALA A 161 0.25 -10.85 9.03
C ALA A 161 1.78 -11.01 8.96
N ALA A 162 2.33 -11.25 7.76
CA ALA A 162 3.76 -11.33 7.52
C ALA A 162 4.46 -9.99 7.78
N LEU A 163 3.89 -8.89 7.28
CA LEU A 163 4.39 -7.53 7.51
C LEU A 163 4.34 -7.14 8.99
N GLN A 164 3.23 -7.43 9.68
CA GLN A 164 3.12 -7.20 11.12
C GLN A 164 4.13 -8.03 11.93
N LYS A 165 4.41 -9.27 11.50
CA LYS A 165 5.47 -10.09 12.10
C LYS A 165 6.85 -9.48 11.85
N GLN A 166 7.11 -8.98 10.65
CA GLN A 166 8.35 -8.31 10.28
C GLN A 166 8.58 -7.04 11.13
N ILE A 167 7.55 -6.21 11.31
CA ILE A 167 7.60 -5.01 12.17
C ILE A 167 8.03 -5.41 13.59
N ARG A 168 7.35 -6.39 14.20
CA ARG A 168 7.67 -6.88 15.55
C ARG A 168 9.06 -7.48 15.67
N THR A 169 9.47 -8.29 14.68
CA THR A 169 10.78 -8.97 14.69
C THR A 169 11.93 -7.99 14.55
N LYS A 170 11.72 -6.88 13.82
CA LYS A 170 12.70 -5.81 13.65
C LYS A 170 12.64 -4.76 14.78
N GLY A 171 11.71 -4.87 15.74
CA GLY A 171 11.54 -3.89 16.82
C GLY A 171 11.02 -2.52 16.33
N LEU A 172 10.29 -2.49 15.21
CA LEU A 172 9.77 -1.28 14.59
C LEU A 172 8.41 -0.83 15.17
N ASP A 173 7.93 -1.52 16.20
CA ASP A 173 6.70 -1.27 16.94
C ASP A 173 6.92 -0.52 18.27
N ALA A 174 8.13 -0.01 18.51
CA ALA A 174 8.43 0.76 19.72
C ALA A 174 7.53 2.01 19.82
N PRO A 175 6.95 2.30 21.00
CA PRO A 175 6.04 3.43 21.20
C PRO A 175 6.72 4.79 20.99
N ASP A 176 8.04 4.85 21.22
CA ASP A 176 8.84 6.08 21.09
C ASP A 176 9.38 6.30 19.67
N LEU A 177 9.09 5.40 18.73
CA LEU A 177 9.54 5.54 17.35
C LEU A 177 8.63 6.55 16.62
N ALA A 178 9.09 7.81 16.53
CA ALA A 178 8.47 8.82 15.69
C ALA A 178 8.49 8.34 14.23
N ARG A 179 7.34 7.88 13.72
CA ARG A 179 7.24 7.36 12.35
C ARG A 179 7.38 8.53 11.38
N ALA A 180 8.13 8.32 10.31
CA ALA A 180 8.26 9.34 9.28
C ALA A 180 6.89 9.54 8.60
N GLU A 181 6.40 10.78 8.61
CA GLU A 181 5.15 11.18 7.95
C GLU A 181 5.42 11.97 6.65
N GLY A 182 6.49 11.59 5.93
CA GLY A 182 6.95 12.31 4.75
C GLY A 182 5.92 12.37 3.62
N SER A 183 4.85 11.59 3.63
CA SER A 183 3.80 11.70 2.62
C SER A 183 2.41 11.30 3.13
N THR A 184 1.34 11.70 2.43
CA THR A 184 -0.02 11.23 2.73
C THR A 184 -0.09 9.76 2.40
N LEU A 185 -0.25 8.97 3.46
CA LEU A 185 -0.55 7.56 3.32
C LEU A 185 -1.96 7.42 2.74
N GLY A 186 -2.08 7.36 1.41
CA GLY A 186 -3.29 7.13 0.62
C GLY A 186 -4.62 7.65 1.20
N LYS A 187 -4.68 8.92 1.56
CA LYS A 187 -5.90 9.67 1.23
C LYS A 187 -5.86 9.80 -0.29
N THR A 188 -6.56 8.92 -0.99
CA THR A 188 -6.92 9.16 -2.39
C THR A 188 -7.39 10.60 -2.48
N LEU A 189 -6.71 11.41 -3.28
CA LEU A 189 -7.16 12.77 -3.52
C LEU A 189 -8.61 12.71 -3.99
N ARG A 190 -9.39 13.70 -3.56
CA ARG A 190 -10.81 13.77 -3.90
C ARG A 190 -10.92 13.88 -5.43
N GLY A 191 -11.25 12.78 -6.10
CA GLY A 191 -11.21 12.66 -7.57
C GLY A 191 -10.51 11.41 -8.10
N ASP A 192 -9.78 10.68 -7.26
CA ASP A 192 -9.14 9.41 -7.64
C ASP A 192 -10.16 8.27 -7.63
N SER A 193 -11.16 8.37 -8.51
CA SER A 193 -12.00 7.25 -8.92
C SER A 193 -11.26 6.44 -10.00
N THR A 194 -10.03 6.01 -9.72
CA THR A 194 -9.47 4.91 -10.48
C THR A 194 -10.20 3.66 -10.02
N THR A 195 -11.22 3.28 -10.78
CA THR A 195 -11.77 1.92 -10.84
C THR A 195 -10.59 0.99 -11.07
N GLN A 196 -9.94 0.59 -9.98
CA GLN A 196 -8.95 -0.46 -9.98
C GLN A 196 -9.71 -1.72 -10.33
N ARG A 197 -9.40 -2.26 -11.51
CA ARG A 197 -9.93 -3.52 -11.99
C ARG A 197 -9.62 -4.58 -10.96
N THR A 198 -10.64 -4.93 -10.18
CA THR A 198 -10.62 -6.23 -9.54
C THR A 198 -10.74 -7.26 -10.66
N ALA A 199 -10.17 -8.46 -10.52
CA ALA A 199 -10.30 -9.55 -11.52
C ALA A 199 -11.75 -10.02 -11.76
N LEU A 200 -12.74 -9.31 -11.20
CA LEU A 200 -14.17 -9.41 -11.47
C LEU A 200 -14.61 -8.53 -12.66
N GLU A 201 -13.75 -7.64 -13.16
CA GLU A 201 -14.02 -6.71 -14.27
C GLU A 201 -13.39 -7.12 -15.62
N ASP A 202 -12.72 -8.29 -15.68
CA ASP A 202 -12.26 -8.95 -16.91
C ASP A 202 -13.18 -10.12 -17.32
#